data_AF-A0A661J7X8-F1
#
_entry.id   AF-A0A661J7X8-F1
#
_cell.length_a   1.000
_cell.length_b   1.000
_cell.length_c   1.000
_cell.angle_alpha   90.00
_cell.angle_beta   90.00
_cell.angle_gamma   90.00
#
_symmetry.space_group_name_H-M   'P 1'
#
loop_
_entity.id
_entity.type
_entity.pdbx_description
1 polymer ?
#
loop_
_entity_poly.entity_id
_entity_poly.type
_entity_poly.pdbx_seq_one_letter_code
_entity_poly.pdbx_strand_id
1 'polypeptide(L)'
;MATPRHKFDLLGERLVRAGVLSKEALEQALREQKESLAPLGELLIRKGLVAEEMVREALEAQVHEIVYDLFHWGDGEFRFEVLPVKVPRRLPTLISAEELMLNVLRMADEWPGIQKKIPTKRLVFAKMEDGRDLDGHLKEVFDLVDGRSDVEEILQKSLLGEFTTLENLVWLMDKGYIIPVGAKGEEAKEEVVVPKALPFDWRKVAMVALIAVLLGAILLPFDLSFLTRGLTKEELISPSYRALLEEGRRERFSDLLLQGQQRP
;
A
#
# COMPACT_ATOMS: atom_id res chain seq x y z
N MET A 1 -30.44 22.79 -16.92
CA MET A 1 -29.98 21.40 -17.05
C MET A 1 -29.08 21.10 -15.87
N ALA A 2 -29.37 20.04 -15.09
CA ALA A 2 -28.52 19.64 -13.98
C ALA A 2 -27.24 19.04 -14.56
N THR A 3 -26.11 19.70 -14.36
CA THR A 3 -24.78 19.20 -14.70
C THR A 3 -24.58 17.87 -13.98
N PRO A 4 -24.12 16.80 -14.64
CA PRO A 4 -23.89 15.52 -13.98
C PRO A 4 -22.98 15.73 -12.76
N ARG A 5 -23.44 15.26 -11.59
CA ARG A 5 -22.69 15.32 -10.33
C ARG A 5 -21.38 14.53 -10.47
N HIS A 6 -20.30 15.17 -10.03
CA HIS A 6 -18.91 14.82 -10.28
C HIS A 6 -18.55 13.39 -9.85
N LYS A 7 -17.62 12.78 -10.60
CA LYS A 7 -16.95 11.52 -10.30
C LYS A 7 -16.01 11.61 -9.08
N PHE A 8 -15.70 12.85 -8.63
CA PHE A 8 -14.81 13.17 -7.53
C PHE A 8 -15.56 13.87 -6.41
N ASP A 9 -15.10 13.67 -5.17
CA ASP A 9 -15.67 14.35 -4.01
C ASP A 9 -15.41 15.84 -4.07
N LEU A 10 -16.47 16.60 -3.83
CA LEU A 10 -16.36 18.04 -3.65
C LEU A 10 -15.65 18.32 -2.32
N LEU A 11 -14.99 19.49 -2.21
CA LEU A 11 -14.32 19.96 -0.98
C LEU A 11 -15.03 19.58 0.31
N GLY A 12 -16.33 19.85 0.42
CA GLY A 12 -17.12 19.54 1.61
C GLY A 12 -17.18 18.06 1.95
N GLU A 13 -17.43 17.21 0.96
CA GLU A 13 -17.52 15.76 1.13
C GLU A 13 -16.16 15.16 1.50
N ARG A 14 -15.08 15.67 0.91
CA ARG A 14 -13.70 15.29 1.24
C ARG A 14 -13.36 15.62 2.70
N LEU A 15 -13.66 16.84 3.15
CA LEU A 15 -13.43 17.26 4.53
C LEU A 15 -14.26 16.44 5.54
N VAL A 16 -15.48 16.04 5.16
CA VAL A 16 -16.30 15.16 6.00
C VAL A 16 -15.72 13.75 6.09
N ARG A 17 -15.27 13.21 4.95
CA ARG A 17 -14.70 11.87 4.91
C ARG A 17 -13.40 11.75 5.69
N ALA A 18 -12.55 12.79 5.62
CA ALA A 18 -11.34 12.89 6.43
C ALA A 18 -11.62 13.08 7.93
N GLY A 19 -12.87 13.24 8.35
CA GLY A 19 -13.26 13.45 9.74
C GLY A 19 -12.96 14.86 10.27
N VAL A 20 -12.54 15.78 9.40
CA VAL A 20 -12.20 17.16 9.73
C VAL A 20 -13.44 18.03 9.92
N LEU A 21 -14.53 17.69 9.22
CA LEU A 21 -15.80 18.41 9.26
C LEU A 21 -16.94 17.42 9.55
N SER A 22 -17.88 17.77 10.42
CA SER A 22 -19.08 16.94 10.57
C SER A 22 -20.04 17.16 9.39
N LYS A 23 -20.84 16.14 9.09
CA LYS A 23 -21.86 16.24 8.03
C LYS A 23 -22.87 17.35 8.33
N GLU A 24 -23.25 17.49 9.60
CA GLU A 24 -24.19 18.50 10.07
C GLU A 24 -23.62 19.92 9.89
N ALA A 25 -22.32 20.10 10.20
CA ALA A 25 -21.62 21.37 10.01
C ALA A 25 -21.48 21.72 8.52
N LEU A 26 -21.20 20.73 7.67
CA LEU A 26 -21.19 20.92 6.21
C LEU A 26 -22.56 21.37 5.70
N GLU A 27 -23.64 20.68 6.10
CA GLU A 27 -24.99 21.04 5.68
C GLU A 27 -25.38 22.46 6.11
N GLN A 28 -24.98 22.88 7.32
CA GLN A 28 -25.17 24.25 7.77
C GLN A 28 -24.38 25.25 6.91
N ALA A 29 -23.10 24.99 6.69
CA ALA A 29 -22.25 25.85 5.86
C ALA A 29 -22.79 25.98 4.43
N LEU A 30 -23.31 24.90 3.83
CA LEU A 30 -23.93 24.92 2.50
C LEU A 30 -25.22 25.74 2.45
N ARG A 31 -26.02 25.75 3.53
CA ARG A 31 -27.20 26.63 3.61
C ARG A 31 -26.79 28.09 3.64
N GLU A 32 -25.82 28.43 4.49
CA GLU A 32 -25.30 29.80 4.62
C GLU A 32 -24.55 30.27 3.34
N GLN A 33 -23.90 29.35 2.63
CA GLN A 33 -23.27 29.63 1.35
C GLN A 33 -24.29 30.11 0.31
N LYS A 34 -25.47 29.52 0.26
CA LYS A 34 -26.52 29.92 -0.70
C LYS A 34 -27.00 31.35 -0.48
N GLU A 35 -26.99 31.82 0.76
CA GLU A 35 -27.41 33.18 1.13
C GLU A 35 -26.29 34.20 0.91
N SER A 36 -25.06 33.85 1.30
CA SER A 36 -23.90 34.77 1.25
C SER A 36 -23.18 34.81 -0.10
N LEU A 37 -23.37 33.79 -0.95
CA LEU A 37 -22.61 33.54 -2.19
C LEU A 37 -21.08 33.49 -2.00
N ALA A 38 -20.60 33.29 -0.77
CA ALA A 38 -19.18 33.16 -0.48
C ALA A 38 -18.64 31.78 -0.90
N PRO A 39 -17.33 31.63 -1.21
CA PRO A 39 -16.72 30.32 -1.39
C PRO A 39 -16.85 29.47 -0.11
N LEU A 40 -17.14 28.17 -0.26
CA LEU A 40 -17.35 27.27 0.88
C LEU A 40 -16.10 27.20 1.78
N GLY A 41 -14.91 27.08 1.18
CA GLY A 41 -13.66 27.03 1.93
C GLY A 41 -13.44 28.27 2.81
N GLU A 42 -13.64 29.46 2.26
CA GLU A 42 -13.53 30.72 3.03
C GLU A 42 -14.56 30.77 4.17
N LEU A 43 -15.79 30.32 3.92
CA LEU A 43 -16.83 30.26 4.95
C LEU A 43 -16.44 29.31 6.10
N LEU A 44 -15.90 28.14 5.79
CA LEU A 44 -15.46 27.15 6.77
C LEU A 44 -14.29 27.69 7.63
N ILE A 45 -13.31 28.34 6.99
CA ILE A 45 -12.16 28.96 7.68
C ILE A 45 -12.62 30.09 8.61
N ARG A 46 -13.45 31.02 8.11
CA ARG A 46 -13.93 32.17 8.91
C ARG A 46 -14.74 31.74 10.13
N LYS A 47 -15.40 30.59 10.08
CA LYS A 47 -16.13 30.01 11.22
C LYS A 47 -15.26 29.22 12.18
N GLY A 48 -13.97 29.02 11.88
CA GLY A 48 -13.08 28.18 12.67
C GLY A 48 -13.47 26.70 12.65
N LEU A 49 -14.25 26.26 11.65
CA LEU A 49 -14.66 24.85 11.53
C LEU A 49 -13.56 23.98 10.95
N VAL A 50 -12.72 24.56 10.09
CA VAL A 50 -11.63 23.88 9.39
C VAL A 50 -10.45 24.83 9.28
N ALA A 51 -9.23 24.33 9.47
CA ALA A 51 -8.01 25.11 9.28
C ALA A 51 -7.78 25.44 7.79
N GLU A 52 -7.16 26.59 7.52
CA GLU A 52 -6.87 27.03 6.14
C GLU A 52 -5.99 26.04 5.37
N GLU A 53 -5.03 25.41 6.06
CA GLU A 53 -4.16 24.37 5.52
C GLU A 53 -4.95 23.19 4.95
N MET A 54 -5.86 22.63 5.74
CA MET A 54 -6.68 21.48 5.36
C MET A 54 -7.61 21.80 4.18
N VAL A 55 -8.13 23.04 4.11
CA VAL A 55 -8.92 23.50 2.96
C VAL A 55 -8.05 23.59 1.72
N ARG A 56 -6.82 24.07 1.86
CA ARG A 56 -5.87 24.19 0.75
C ARG A 56 -5.48 22.83 0.19
N GLU A 57 -5.05 21.89 1.05
CA GLU A 57 -4.70 20.52 0.65
C GLU A 57 -5.87 19.83 -0.08
N ALA A 58 -7.07 19.91 0.50
CA ALA A 58 -8.27 19.30 -0.09
C ALA A 58 -8.61 19.89 -1.46
N LEU A 59 -8.43 21.20 -1.65
CA LEU A 59 -8.63 21.87 -2.95
C LEU A 59 -7.55 21.51 -3.96
N GLU A 60 -6.29 21.46 -3.56
CA GLU A 60 -5.17 21.08 -4.43
C GLU A 60 -5.33 19.64 -4.93
N ALA A 61 -5.67 18.71 -4.03
CA ALA A 61 -5.96 17.32 -4.40
C ALA A 61 -7.16 17.23 -5.35
N GLN A 62 -8.25 17.98 -5.08
CA GLN A 62 -9.41 18.03 -5.98
C GLN A 62 -9.05 18.56 -7.38
N VAL A 63 -8.21 19.59 -7.48
CA VAL A 63 -7.78 20.13 -8.78
C VAL A 63 -6.94 19.11 -9.53
N HIS A 64 -5.95 18.49 -8.88
CA HIS A 64 -5.11 17.46 -9.50
C HIS A 64 -5.94 16.29 -10.04
N GLU A 65 -6.92 15.80 -9.26
CA GLU A 65 -7.79 14.69 -9.68
C GLU A 65 -8.70 15.06 -10.87
N ILE A 66 -9.28 16.27 -10.86
CA ILE A 66 -10.10 16.76 -11.99
C ILE A 66 -9.28 16.85 -13.27
N VAL A 67 -8.06 17.42 -13.19
CA VAL A 67 -7.20 17.55 -14.36
C VAL A 67 -6.71 16.18 -14.81
N TYR A 68 -6.31 15.30 -13.89
CA TYR A 68 -5.92 13.93 -14.24
C TYR A 68 -7.05 13.18 -14.97
N ASP A 69 -8.30 13.28 -14.54
CA ASP A 69 -9.44 12.66 -15.24
C ASP A 69 -9.61 13.21 -16.66
N LEU A 70 -9.45 14.52 -16.85
CA LEU A 70 -9.52 15.16 -18.16
C LEU A 70 -8.46 14.60 -19.13
N PHE A 71 -7.26 14.27 -18.64
CA PHE A 71 -6.20 13.65 -19.45
C PHE A 71 -6.53 12.22 -19.92
N HIS A 72 -7.50 11.55 -19.27
CA HIS A 72 -7.95 10.20 -19.69
C HIS A 72 -9.05 10.24 -20.74
N TRP A 73 -9.53 11.43 -21.12
CA TRP A 73 -10.57 11.56 -22.15
C TRP A 73 -9.96 11.29 -23.54
N GLY A 74 -10.53 10.33 -24.27
CA GLY A 74 -10.08 9.97 -25.61
C GLY A 74 -10.51 10.96 -26.71
N ASP A 75 -11.61 11.67 -26.48
CA ASP A 75 -12.14 12.72 -27.33
C ASP A 75 -12.92 13.75 -26.50
N GLY A 76 -13.19 14.92 -27.08
CA GLY A 76 -13.96 15.96 -26.41
C GLY A 76 -14.31 17.11 -27.36
N GLU A 77 -15.48 17.70 -27.16
CA GLU A 77 -15.91 18.91 -27.86
C GLU A 77 -15.78 20.12 -26.94
N PHE A 78 -15.19 21.21 -27.43
CA PHE A 78 -15.08 22.46 -26.71
C PHE A 78 -15.81 23.59 -27.44
N ARG A 79 -16.39 24.51 -26.68
CA ARG A 79 -16.98 25.75 -27.18
C ARG A 79 -16.52 26.92 -26.33
N PHE A 80 -16.06 27.98 -26.98
CA PHE A 80 -15.71 29.22 -26.29
C PHE A 80 -16.92 30.16 -26.30
N GLU A 81 -17.35 30.57 -25.12
CA GLU A 81 -18.40 31.58 -24.94
C GLU A 81 -17.81 32.74 -24.13
N VAL A 82 -17.98 33.98 -24.62
CA VAL A 82 -17.57 35.17 -23.89
C VAL A 82 -18.64 35.47 -22.86
N LEU A 83 -18.36 35.13 -21.61
CA LEU A 83 -19.25 35.43 -20.48
C LEU A 83 -18.69 36.62 -19.68
N PRO A 84 -19.55 37.47 -19.11
CA PRO A 84 -19.10 38.47 -18.14
C PRO A 84 -18.55 37.77 -16.90
N VAL A 85 -17.21 37.75 -16.77
CA VAL A 85 -16.54 37.08 -15.65
C VAL A 85 -16.56 37.99 -14.42
N LYS A 86 -17.21 37.55 -13.34
CA LYS A 86 -16.94 38.07 -12.00
C LYS A 86 -15.71 37.35 -11.49
N VAL A 87 -14.53 37.95 -11.64
CA VAL A 87 -13.30 37.40 -11.06
C VAL A 87 -13.51 37.31 -9.54
N PRO A 88 -13.44 36.11 -8.93
CA PRO A 88 -13.50 36.00 -7.47
C PRO A 88 -12.39 36.87 -6.89
N ARG A 89 -12.70 37.73 -5.91
CA ARG A 89 -11.74 38.70 -5.36
C ARG A 89 -10.50 38.04 -4.73
N ARG A 90 -10.60 36.76 -4.38
CA ARG A 90 -9.49 35.93 -3.89
C ARG A 90 -9.69 34.51 -4.43
N LEU A 91 -8.77 34.05 -5.26
CA LEU A 91 -8.61 32.61 -5.52
C LEU A 91 -7.79 32.07 -4.34
N PRO A 92 -8.29 31.08 -3.57
CA PRO A 92 -7.59 30.55 -2.40
C PRO A 92 -6.22 29.94 -2.75
N THR A 93 -6.07 29.46 -3.98
CA THR A 93 -4.84 28.84 -4.50
C THR A 93 -4.56 29.34 -5.91
N LEU A 94 -3.30 29.73 -6.16
CA LEU A 94 -2.78 29.97 -7.50
C LEU A 94 -1.91 28.77 -7.83
N ILE A 95 -2.44 27.85 -8.62
CA ILE A 95 -1.69 26.69 -9.11
C ILE A 95 -1.14 27.07 -10.48
N SER A 96 0.17 26.92 -10.69
CA SER A 96 0.78 27.08 -12.01
C SER A 96 0.21 26.02 -12.94
N ALA A 97 -0.28 26.44 -14.10
CA ALA A 97 -0.78 25.49 -15.10
C ALA A 97 0.34 24.55 -15.56
N GLU A 98 1.55 25.07 -15.68
CA GLU A 98 2.75 24.30 -16.04
C GLU A 98 3.09 23.25 -14.98
N GLU A 99 3.13 23.63 -13.71
CA GLU A 99 3.37 22.71 -12.59
C GLU A 99 2.32 21.60 -12.54
N LEU A 100 1.04 21.99 -12.64
CA LEU A 100 -0.09 21.07 -12.68
C LEU A 100 0.03 20.07 -13.84
N MET A 101 0.38 20.54 -15.03
CA MET A 101 0.58 19.68 -16.20
C MET A 101 1.75 18.72 -16.03
N LEU A 102 2.89 19.19 -15.50
CA LEU A 102 4.05 18.32 -15.25
C LEU A 102 3.76 17.26 -14.19
N ASN A 103 3.05 17.63 -13.12
CA ASN A 103 2.62 16.69 -12.10
C ASN A 103 1.70 15.61 -12.68
N VAL A 104 0.71 15.99 -13.49
CA VAL A 104 -0.23 15.02 -14.11
C VAL A 104 0.48 14.06 -15.07
N LEU A 105 1.47 14.54 -15.85
CA LEU A 105 2.27 13.67 -16.72
C LEU A 105 3.12 12.68 -15.92
N ARG A 106 3.79 13.16 -14.86
CA ARG A 106 4.54 12.30 -13.94
C ARG A 106 3.63 11.24 -13.31
N MET A 107 2.43 11.64 -12.88
CA MET A 107 1.45 10.74 -12.30
C MET A 107 1.07 9.64 -13.30
N ALA A 108 0.83 9.98 -14.56
CA ALA A 108 0.48 9.00 -15.60
C ALA A 108 1.60 7.97 -15.81
N ASP A 109 2.86 8.39 -15.78
CA ASP A 109 4.02 7.50 -15.97
C ASP A 109 4.29 6.60 -14.75
N GLU A 110 4.10 7.12 -13.54
CA GLU A 110 4.38 6.40 -12.29
C GLU A 110 3.23 5.49 -11.84
N TRP A 111 1.99 5.82 -12.24
CA TRP A 111 0.79 5.09 -11.83
C TRP A 111 0.87 3.57 -12.02
N PRO A 112 1.36 3.02 -13.15
CA PRO A 112 1.51 1.58 -13.32
C PRO A 112 2.45 0.94 -12.28
N GLY A 113 3.49 1.66 -11.86
CA GLY A 113 4.43 1.22 -10.82
C GLY A 113 3.76 1.13 -9.46
N ILE A 114 2.94 2.11 -9.11
CA ILE A 114 2.14 2.13 -7.89
C ILE A 114 1.13 0.97 -7.90
N GLN A 115 0.37 0.79 -8.99
CA GLN A 115 -0.62 -0.29 -9.09
C GLN A 115 0.01 -1.68 -9.01
N LYS A 116 1.24 -1.86 -9.50
CA LYS A 116 1.94 -3.14 -9.37
C LYS A 116 2.27 -3.48 -7.91
N LYS A 117 2.59 -2.48 -7.10
CA LYS A 117 2.95 -2.63 -5.68
C LYS A 117 1.73 -2.69 -4.77
N ILE A 118 0.69 -1.94 -5.11
CA ILE A 118 -0.61 -1.92 -4.42
C ILE A 118 -1.68 -2.35 -5.42
N PRO A 119 -1.77 -3.67 -5.73
CA PRO A 119 -2.73 -4.19 -6.71
C PRO A 119 -4.19 -4.10 -6.28
N THR A 120 -4.45 -3.94 -4.97
CA THR A 120 -5.79 -3.78 -4.43
C THR A 120 -5.80 -2.79 -3.28
N LYS A 121 -6.83 -1.94 -3.25
CA LYS A 121 -7.08 -1.00 -2.15
C LYS A 121 -7.55 -1.69 -0.86
N ARG A 122 -7.73 -3.02 -0.89
CA ARG A 122 -8.02 -3.83 0.29
C ARG A 122 -6.79 -4.19 1.12
N LEU A 123 -5.58 -3.92 0.61
CA LEU A 123 -4.35 -4.21 1.35
C LEU A 123 -4.33 -3.48 2.70
N VAL A 124 -3.84 -4.16 3.73
CA VAL A 124 -3.62 -3.61 5.07
C VAL A 124 -2.12 -3.59 5.32
N PHE A 125 -1.62 -2.46 5.82
CA PHE A 125 -0.22 -2.27 6.18
C PHE A 125 -0.04 -2.23 7.69
N ALA A 126 1.09 -2.73 8.18
CA ALA A 126 1.52 -2.58 9.58
C ALA A 126 2.86 -1.83 9.65
N LYS A 127 3.06 -1.07 10.73
CA LYS A 127 4.29 -0.33 11.00
C LYS A 127 5.40 -1.29 11.47
N MET A 128 6.60 -1.09 10.95
CA MET A 128 7.81 -1.80 11.36
C MET A 128 8.73 -0.91 12.20
N GLU A 129 8.72 0.39 11.93
CA GLU A 129 9.49 1.40 12.66
C GLU A 129 8.56 2.42 13.32
N ASP A 130 9.11 3.32 14.15
CA ASP A 130 8.33 4.34 14.84
C ASP A 130 8.11 5.63 14.03
N GLY A 131 8.81 5.79 12.90
CA GLY A 131 8.64 6.90 11.96
C GLY A 131 8.97 8.28 12.56
N ARG A 132 9.86 8.35 13.56
CA ARG A 132 10.26 9.62 14.20
C ARG A 132 10.98 10.60 13.29
N ASP A 133 11.59 10.10 12.22
CA ASP A 133 12.34 10.85 11.22
C ASP A 133 11.49 11.27 10.01
N LEU A 134 10.23 10.83 9.94
CA LEU A 134 9.29 11.23 8.90
C LEU A 134 8.69 12.60 9.21
N ASP A 135 8.49 13.40 8.17
CA ASP A 135 7.85 14.71 8.21
C ASP A 135 6.79 14.89 7.11
N GLY A 136 6.04 16.00 7.21
CA GLY A 136 4.99 16.38 6.27
C GLY A 136 4.03 15.25 5.91
N HIS A 137 3.71 15.16 4.61
CA HIS A 137 2.79 14.18 4.05
C HIS A 137 3.18 12.71 4.33
N LEU A 138 4.49 12.40 4.39
CA LEU A 138 4.94 11.04 4.72
C LEU A 138 4.55 10.66 6.14
N LYS A 139 4.74 11.58 7.09
CA LYS A 139 4.34 11.37 8.49
C LYS A 139 2.82 11.26 8.63
N GLU A 140 2.08 12.12 7.95
CA GLU A 140 0.61 12.10 7.95
C GLU A 140 0.06 10.76 7.47
N VAL A 141 0.52 10.28 6.30
CA VAL A 141 0.09 8.98 5.75
C VAL A 141 0.54 7.83 6.65
N PHE A 142 1.77 7.88 7.16
CA PHE A 142 2.27 6.89 8.11
C PHE A 142 1.40 6.82 9.37
N ASP A 143 0.93 7.95 9.90
CA ASP A 143 0.08 7.98 11.09
C ASP A 143 -1.30 7.35 10.88
N LEU A 144 -1.80 7.34 9.65
CA LEU A 144 -3.03 6.63 9.29
C LEU A 144 -2.88 5.10 9.27
N VAL A 145 -1.64 4.58 9.19
CA VAL A 145 -1.37 3.14 9.21
C VAL A 145 -1.47 2.59 10.63
N ASP A 146 -2.47 1.76 10.88
CA ASP A 146 -2.81 1.22 12.21
C ASP A 146 -2.82 -0.34 12.26
N GLY A 147 -2.46 -1.01 11.16
CA GLY A 147 -2.51 -2.47 11.06
C GLY A 147 -3.92 -3.05 10.85
N ARG A 148 -4.95 -2.23 10.67
CA ARG A 148 -6.36 -2.65 10.55
C ARG A 148 -7.08 -2.00 9.38
N SER A 149 -6.81 -0.71 9.16
CA SER A 149 -7.35 0.07 8.06
C SER A 149 -6.77 -0.45 6.75
N ASP A 150 -7.65 -0.71 5.78
CA ASP A 150 -7.20 -1.01 4.42
C ASP A 150 -6.79 0.29 3.69
N VAL A 151 -6.12 0.14 2.55
CA VAL A 151 -5.70 1.28 1.73
C VAL A 151 -6.88 2.18 1.35
N GLU A 152 -8.05 1.60 1.06
CA GLU A 152 -9.28 2.37 0.81
C GLU A 152 -9.62 3.27 2.01
N GLU A 153 -9.64 2.74 3.22
CA GLU A 153 -9.88 3.53 4.44
C GLU A 153 -8.80 4.59 4.70
N ILE A 154 -7.54 4.31 4.37
CA ILE A 154 -6.45 5.30 4.46
C ILE A 154 -6.67 6.43 3.45
N LEU A 155 -7.01 6.11 2.20
CA LEU A 155 -7.33 7.09 1.15
C LEU A 155 -8.49 8.00 1.56
N GLN A 156 -9.50 7.43 2.21
CA GLN A 156 -10.67 8.17 2.67
C GLN A 156 -10.35 9.14 3.82
N LYS A 157 -9.38 8.80 4.66
CA LYS A 157 -8.92 9.65 5.78
C LYS A 157 -7.91 10.71 5.34
N SER A 158 -7.18 10.46 4.27
CA SER A 158 -6.16 11.37 3.73
C SER A 158 -6.79 12.53 2.96
N LEU A 159 -6.25 13.75 3.13
CA LEU A 159 -6.62 14.91 2.32
C LEU A 159 -5.80 15.06 1.04
N LEU A 160 -4.69 14.31 0.93
CA LEU A 160 -3.69 14.45 -0.14
C LEU A 160 -4.16 13.94 -1.51
N GLY A 161 -5.31 13.26 -1.55
CA GLY A 161 -5.82 12.60 -2.75
C GLY A 161 -5.16 11.25 -3.03
N GLU A 162 -5.68 10.55 -4.04
CA GLU A 162 -5.36 9.13 -4.24
C GLU A 162 -3.90 8.90 -4.60
N PHE A 163 -3.41 9.59 -5.62
CA PHE A 163 -2.06 9.39 -6.12
C PHE A 163 -1.01 9.62 -5.03
N THR A 164 -1.02 10.79 -4.41
CA THR A 164 -0.02 11.17 -3.39
C THR A 164 -0.10 10.26 -2.17
N THR A 165 -1.30 9.83 -1.76
CA THR A 165 -1.43 8.88 -0.64
C THR A 165 -0.81 7.53 -0.99
N LEU A 166 -1.09 6.98 -2.18
CA LEU A 166 -0.53 5.70 -2.61
C LEU A 166 0.99 5.78 -2.84
N GLU A 167 1.47 6.89 -3.40
CA GLU A 167 2.89 7.18 -3.57
C GLU A 167 3.63 7.16 -2.23
N ASN A 168 3.09 7.84 -1.21
CA ASN A 168 3.64 7.83 0.14
C ASN A 168 3.63 6.42 0.74
N LEU A 169 2.54 5.65 0.60
CA LEU A 169 2.49 4.26 1.06
C LEU A 169 3.55 3.37 0.39
N VAL A 170 3.73 3.50 -0.93
CA VAL A 170 4.76 2.78 -1.68
C VAL A 170 6.15 3.17 -1.19
N TRP A 171 6.41 4.47 -0.99
CA TRP A 171 7.70 4.95 -0.50
C TRP A 171 7.99 4.41 0.90
N LEU A 172 7.02 4.48 1.82
CA LEU A 172 7.13 3.96 3.19
C LEU A 172 7.41 2.45 3.17
N MET A 173 6.77 1.71 2.26
CA MET A 173 6.99 0.27 2.10
C MET A 173 8.40 -0.03 1.55
N ASP A 174 8.84 0.67 0.52
CA ASP A 174 10.16 0.48 -0.09
C ASP A 174 11.30 0.80 0.88
N LYS A 175 11.07 1.77 1.79
CA LYS A 175 12.02 2.13 2.85
C LYS A 175 11.92 1.27 4.10
N GLY A 176 10.91 0.39 4.18
CA GLY A 176 10.75 -0.55 5.27
C GLY A 176 10.03 -0.01 6.51
N TYR A 177 9.45 1.20 6.47
CA TYR A 177 8.64 1.74 7.57
C TYR A 177 7.34 0.97 7.76
N ILE A 178 6.78 0.44 6.67
CA ILE A 178 5.54 -0.36 6.68
C ILE A 178 5.69 -1.64 5.85
N ILE A 179 4.93 -2.68 6.19
CA ILE A 179 4.83 -3.91 5.41
C ILE A 179 3.38 -4.33 5.18
N PRO A 180 3.05 -4.96 4.05
CA PRO A 180 1.73 -5.53 3.84
C PRO A 180 1.51 -6.73 4.77
N VAL A 181 0.36 -6.78 5.46
CA VAL A 181 0.02 -7.83 6.43
C VAL A 181 -1.24 -8.62 6.08
N GLY A 182 -1.92 -8.27 4.99
CA GLY A 182 -3.09 -8.98 4.48
C GLY A 182 -4.00 -8.08 3.63
N ALA A 183 -5.17 -8.58 3.24
CA ALA A 183 -6.20 -7.80 2.57
C ALA A 183 -7.57 -7.94 3.26
N LYS A 184 -8.26 -6.83 3.48
CA LYS A 184 -9.57 -6.77 4.12
C LYS A 184 -10.66 -7.29 3.18
N GLY A 185 -11.47 -8.22 3.64
CA GLY A 185 -12.50 -8.87 2.82
C GLY A 185 -12.02 -10.09 2.04
N GLU A 186 -10.73 -10.44 2.15
CA GLU A 186 -10.34 -11.85 2.06
C GLU A 186 -10.68 -12.47 3.42
N GLU A 187 -11.90 -13.02 3.54
CA GLU A 187 -12.00 -14.29 4.26
C GLU A 187 -10.85 -15.14 3.75
N ALA A 188 -10.07 -15.74 4.63
CA ALA A 188 -9.04 -16.69 4.26
C ALA A 188 -9.66 -17.79 3.39
N LYS A 189 -9.72 -17.56 2.09
CA LYS A 189 -9.68 -18.61 1.10
C LYS A 189 -8.26 -19.10 1.20
N GLU A 190 -8.02 -19.97 2.19
CA GLU A 190 -7.21 -21.14 1.93
C GLU A 190 -7.84 -21.81 0.70
N GLU A 191 -7.49 -21.32 -0.49
CA GLU A 191 -7.28 -22.23 -1.58
C GLU A 191 -6.14 -23.13 -1.10
N VAL A 192 -6.53 -24.20 -0.41
CA VAL A 192 -5.77 -25.43 -0.47
C VAL A 192 -5.65 -25.68 -1.97
N VAL A 193 -4.50 -25.27 -2.52
CA VAL A 193 -4.04 -25.76 -3.81
C VAL A 193 -3.86 -27.24 -3.59
N VAL A 194 -4.94 -28.01 -3.71
CA VAL A 194 -4.87 -29.44 -3.91
C VAL A 194 -4.12 -29.52 -5.23
N PRO A 195 -2.83 -29.95 -5.24
CA PRO A 195 -2.13 -30.08 -6.50
C PRO A 195 -2.99 -30.98 -7.37
N LYS A 196 -3.42 -30.46 -8.52
CA LYS A 196 -4.18 -31.23 -9.51
C LYS A 196 -3.42 -32.52 -9.68
N ALA A 197 -4.01 -33.63 -9.23
CA ALA A 197 -3.36 -34.93 -9.34
C ALA A 197 -2.95 -35.08 -10.81
N LEU A 198 -1.64 -35.09 -11.07
CA LEU A 198 -1.12 -35.47 -12.37
C LEU A 198 -1.81 -36.80 -12.70
N PRO A 199 -2.44 -36.96 -13.88
CA PRO A 199 -3.08 -38.22 -14.22
C PRO A 199 -2.03 -39.33 -14.05
N PHE A 200 -2.24 -40.18 -13.04
CA PHE A 200 -1.27 -41.16 -12.62
C PHE A 200 -1.18 -42.22 -13.72
N ASP A 201 -0.15 -42.11 -14.57
CA ASP A 201 0.11 -43.07 -15.64
C ASP A 201 0.85 -44.28 -15.05
N TRP A 202 0.10 -45.31 -14.67
CA TRP A 202 0.63 -46.55 -14.07
C TRP A 202 1.69 -47.22 -14.96
N ARG A 203 1.69 -46.95 -16.27
CA ARG A 203 2.69 -47.45 -17.21
C ARG A 203 4.07 -46.85 -16.95
N LYS A 204 4.14 -45.56 -16.59
CA LYS A 204 5.41 -44.87 -16.28
C LYS A 204 6.00 -45.36 -14.96
N VAL A 205 5.15 -45.60 -13.95
CA VAL A 205 5.58 -46.12 -12.65
C VAL A 205 6.07 -47.56 -12.77
N ALA A 206 5.35 -48.41 -13.52
CA ALA A 206 5.78 -49.77 -13.82
C ALA A 206 7.11 -49.81 -14.58
N MET A 207 7.33 -48.89 -15.52
CA MET A 207 8.58 -48.79 -16.27
C MET A 207 9.76 -48.38 -15.38
N VAL A 208 9.59 -47.39 -14.50
CA VAL A 208 10.64 -46.98 -13.55
C VAL A 208 10.97 -48.09 -12.55
N ALA A 209 9.96 -48.80 -12.05
CA ALA A 209 10.17 -49.95 -11.17
C ALA A 209 10.93 -51.09 -11.88
N LEU A 210 10.59 -51.38 -13.13
CA LEU A 210 11.29 -52.39 -13.93
C LEU A 210 12.75 -52.00 -14.20
N ILE A 211 13.01 -50.72 -14.51
CA ILE A 211 14.35 -50.18 -14.70
C ILE A 211 15.17 -50.29 -13.42
N ALA A 212 14.59 -49.95 -12.26
CA ALA A 212 15.26 -50.05 -10.97
C ALA A 212 15.58 -51.51 -10.59
N VAL A 213 14.68 -52.45 -10.89
CA VAL A 213 14.90 -53.89 -10.67
C VAL A 213 16.00 -54.42 -11.61
N LEU A 214 16.00 -54.01 -12.88
CA LEU A 214 17.05 -54.38 -13.84
C LEU A 214 18.41 -53.79 -13.45
N LEU A 215 18.46 -52.53 -13.03
CA LEU A 215 19.68 -51.89 -12.50
C LEU A 215 20.19 -52.60 -11.25
N GLY A 216 19.31 -52.92 -10.31
CA GLY A 216 19.66 -53.70 -9.12
C GLY A 216 20.20 -55.09 -9.48
N ALA A 217 19.59 -55.77 -10.44
CA ALA A 217 20.03 -57.09 -10.88
C ALA A 217 21.38 -57.06 -11.62
N ILE A 218 21.66 -56.00 -12.38
CA ILE A 218 22.95 -55.78 -13.06
C ILE A 218 24.05 -55.42 -12.05
N LEU A 219 23.71 -54.78 -10.94
CA LEU A 219 24.63 -54.38 -9.86
C LEU A 219 24.86 -55.47 -8.80
N LEU A 220 24.04 -56.53 -8.75
CA LEU A 220 24.17 -57.67 -7.82
C LEU A 220 25.56 -58.36 -7.81
N PRO A 221 26.31 -58.50 -8.93
CA PRO A 221 27.64 -59.10 -8.90
C PRO A 221 28.78 -58.11 -8.57
N PHE A 222 28.48 -56.82 -8.34
CA PHE A 222 29.49 -55.80 -8.01
C PHE A 222 29.49 -55.45 -6.51
N ASP A 223 30.65 -55.54 -5.87
CA ASP A 223 30.85 -55.07 -4.50
C ASP A 223 30.84 -53.52 -4.46
N LEU A 224 29.67 -52.95 -4.17
CA LEU A 224 29.43 -51.51 -4.05
C LEU A 224 29.87 -50.93 -2.69
N SER A 225 30.52 -51.72 -1.83
CA SER A 225 31.00 -51.24 -0.53
C SER A 225 31.99 -50.06 -0.64
N PHE A 226 32.60 -49.85 -1.81
CA PHE A 226 33.45 -48.69 -2.10
C PHE A 226 32.74 -47.34 -2.06
N LEU A 227 31.42 -47.27 -2.34
CA LEU A 227 30.64 -46.02 -2.30
C LEU A 227 30.46 -45.47 -0.89
N THR A 228 30.58 -46.33 0.13
CA THR A 228 30.40 -45.96 1.54
C THR A 228 31.72 -45.72 2.28
N ARG A 229 32.88 -45.96 1.65
CA ARG A 229 34.21 -45.82 2.29
C ARG A 229 34.73 -44.38 2.40
N GLY A 230 34.01 -43.38 1.90
CA GLY A 230 34.49 -41.99 1.82
C GLY A 230 33.64 -40.91 2.50
N LEU A 231 32.60 -41.25 3.26
CA LEU A 231 31.74 -40.25 3.91
C LEU A 231 31.84 -40.36 5.44
N THR A 232 32.96 -39.92 6.00
CA THR A 232 33.04 -39.64 7.44
C THR A 232 32.31 -38.32 7.74
N LYS A 233 31.52 -38.31 8.82
CA LYS A 233 30.68 -37.18 9.27
C LYS A 233 31.44 -35.87 9.55
N GLU A 234 32.75 -35.85 9.42
CA GLU A 234 33.62 -34.76 9.89
C GLU A 234 33.93 -33.71 8.82
N GLU A 235 33.67 -33.97 7.53
CA GLU A 235 33.93 -33.01 6.43
C GLU A 235 32.72 -32.15 6.01
N LEU A 236 31.51 -32.41 6.54
CA LEU A 236 30.28 -31.71 6.11
C LEU A 236 29.94 -30.41 6.88
N ILE A 237 30.78 -29.95 7.81
CA ILE A 237 30.52 -28.73 8.58
C ILE A 237 31.64 -27.73 8.35
N SER A 238 31.33 -26.62 7.65
CA SER A 238 32.30 -25.55 7.44
C SER A 238 32.76 -24.94 8.78
N PRO A 239 34.03 -24.49 8.92
CA PRO A 239 34.54 -23.88 10.14
C PRO A 239 33.68 -22.70 10.64
N SER A 240 33.11 -21.93 9.70
CA SER A 240 32.21 -20.81 9.98
C SER A 240 30.91 -21.24 10.64
N TYR A 241 30.39 -22.43 10.33
CA TYR A 241 29.18 -22.97 10.94
C TYR A 241 29.41 -23.50 12.36
N ARG A 242 30.63 -23.99 12.66
CA ARG A 242 31.00 -24.39 14.03
C ARG A 242 31.08 -23.19 14.98
N ALA A 243 31.60 -22.05 14.51
CA ALA A 243 31.68 -20.82 15.31
C ALA A 243 30.28 -20.31 15.72
N LEU A 244 29.33 -20.31 14.78
CA LEU A 244 27.95 -19.89 15.04
C LEU A 244 27.19 -20.81 16.01
N LEU A 245 27.50 -22.11 16.01
CA LEU A 245 26.91 -23.07 16.96
C LEU A 245 27.50 -22.95 18.37
N GLU A 246 28.78 -22.57 18.49
CA GLU A 246 29.42 -22.30 19.79
C GLU A 246 28.92 -20.98 20.40
N GLU A 247 28.74 -19.95 19.57
CA GLU A 247 28.28 -18.62 19.98
C GLU A 247 26.79 -18.64 20.39
N GLY A 248 25.93 -19.26 19.59
CA GLY A 248 24.52 -19.45 19.93
C GLY A 248 24.26 -20.41 21.11
N ARG A 249 25.23 -21.24 21.48
CA ARG A 249 25.17 -22.08 22.69
C ARG A 249 25.60 -21.31 23.94
N ARG A 250 26.56 -20.38 23.86
CA ARG A 250 26.97 -19.56 25.02
C ARG A 250 25.86 -18.60 25.49
N GLU A 251 25.16 -17.96 24.56
CA GLU A 251 24.09 -17.00 24.90
C GLU A 251 22.87 -17.68 25.55
N ARG A 252 22.48 -18.88 25.06
CA ARG A 252 21.36 -19.62 25.66
C ARG A 252 21.66 -20.15 27.06
N PHE A 253 22.92 -20.43 27.38
CA PHE A 253 23.31 -20.90 28.72
C PHE A 253 23.45 -19.76 29.74
N SER A 254 23.81 -18.54 29.34
CA SER A 254 23.80 -17.38 30.25
C SER A 254 22.39 -16.98 30.65
N ASP A 255 21.44 -17.01 29.71
CA ASP A 255 20.04 -16.65 29.98
C ASP A 255 19.34 -17.66 30.89
N LEU A 256 19.67 -18.95 30.74
CA LEU A 256 19.15 -20.02 31.61
C LEU A 256 19.74 -19.99 33.03
N LEU A 257 20.99 -19.54 33.20
CA LEU A 257 21.61 -19.39 34.52
C LEU A 257 21.10 -18.15 35.27
N LEU A 258 20.77 -17.06 34.56
CA LEU A 258 20.19 -15.85 35.16
C LEU A 258 18.73 -16.04 35.57
N GLN A 259 17.94 -16.82 34.84
CA GLN A 259 16.54 -17.13 35.21
C GLN A 259 16.42 -18.14 36.37
N GLY A 260 17.48 -18.88 36.71
CA GLY A 260 17.49 -19.87 37.79
C GLY A 260 17.73 -19.32 39.21
N GLN A 261 18.20 -18.08 39.37
CA GLN A 261 18.50 -17.49 40.69
C GLN A 261 17.46 -16.48 41.22
N GLN A 262 16.33 -16.28 40.54
CA GLN A 262 15.24 -15.40 41.01
C GLN A 262 13.91 -16.12 41.16
N ARG A 263 13.90 -17.26 41.86
CA ARG A 263 12.68 -17.79 42.49
C ARG A 263 12.98 -18.13 43.96
N PRO A 264 12.14 -17.70 44.91
CA PRO A 264 12.43 -17.70 46.34
C PRO A 264 12.59 -19.10 46.93
#